data_AF-A0A7V9F9C8-F1
#
_entry.id   AF-A0A7V9F9C8-F1
#
_cell.length_a   1.000
_cell.length_b   1.000
_cell.length_c   1.000
_cell.angle_alpha   90.00
_cell.angle_beta   90.00
_cell.angle_gamma   90.00
#
_symmetry.space_group_name_H-M   'P 1'
#
loop_
_entity.id
_entity.type
_entity.pdbx_description
1 polymer ?
#
loop_
_entity_poly.entity_id
_entity_poly.type
_entity_poly.pdbx_seq_one_letter_code
_entity_poly.pdbx_strand_id
1 'polypeptide(L)'
;MKRSLLLLGLIVVLVAGFALVYLLLTPEENRESGGMGAMEPVSGPQVPLVGGFAEGEEIAFLHTEASAPQVAEMLTDMMGSPVLVVPSLAEVPEVSLANVYVFTNGIEGDGPMGFQPDVFDNPPGTEGYSPLRALNLVTWVNEGDAREMRSANEVLEAEANGEVTIEQPGVVVNMPMVTWPGGER
;
A
#
# COMPACT_ATOMS: atom_id res chain seq x y z
N MET A 1 -48.01 20.55 -49.57
CA MET A 1 -47.45 19.33 -48.92
C MET A 1 -46.25 18.70 -49.65
N LYS A 2 -46.14 18.71 -50.99
CA LYS A 2 -45.01 18.05 -51.70
C LYS A 2 -43.63 18.74 -51.60
N ARG A 3 -43.55 20.07 -51.43
CA ARG A 3 -42.26 20.80 -51.36
C ARG A 3 -41.50 20.61 -50.05
N SER A 4 -42.20 20.40 -48.93
CA SER A 4 -41.59 20.19 -47.61
C SER A 4 -40.95 18.79 -47.46
N LEU A 5 -41.49 17.79 -48.15
CA LEU A 5 -40.96 16.42 -48.13
C LEU A 5 -39.68 16.28 -48.95
N LEU A 6 -39.58 17.06 -50.05
CA LEU A 6 -38.37 17.15 -50.89
C LEU A 6 -37.20 17.84 -50.16
N LEU A 7 -37.46 18.92 -49.41
CA LEU A 7 -36.41 19.57 -48.60
C LEU A 7 -35.92 18.69 -47.44
N LEU A 8 -36.82 17.98 -46.76
CA LEU A 8 -36.45 17.08 -45.67
C LEU A 8 -35.62 15.89 -46.18
N GLY A 9 -35.99 15.32 -47.33
CA GLY A 9 -35.21 14.25 -47.98
C GLY A 9 -33.81 14.70 -48.42
N LEU A 10 -33.68 15.92 -48.94
CA LEU A 10 -32.38 16.48 -49.35
C LEU A 10 -31.44 16.71 -48.15
N ILE A 11 -31.98 17.20 -47.02
CA ILE A 11 -31.20 17.45 -45.80
C ILE A 11 -30.71 16.13 -45.19
N VAL A 12 -31.55 15.08 -45.15
CA VAL A 12 -31.14 13.77 -44.64
C VAL A 12 -30.05 13.14 -45.50
N VAL A 13 -30.13 13.27 -46.83
CA VAL A 13 -29.08 12.78 -47.75
C VAL A 13 -27.78 13.56 -47.59
N LEU A 14 -27.85 14.89 -47.39
CA LEU A 14 -26.67 15.72 -47.13
C LEU A 14 -26.00 15.41 -45.79
N VAL A 15 -26.77 15.19 -44.72
CA VAL A 15 -26.23 14.87 -43.39
C VAL A 15 -25.64 13.47 -43.35
N ALA A 16 -26.31 12.48 -43.96
CA ALA A 16 -25.77 11.12 -44.05
C ALA A 16 -24.54 11.06 -44.96
N GLY A 17 -24.55 11.79 -46.08
CA GLY A 17 -23.40 11.93 -46.96
C GLY A 17 -22.23 12.61 -46.25
N PHE A 18 -22.49 13.68 -45.48
CA PHE A 18 -21.47 14.36 -44.69
C PHE A 18 -20.91 13.46 -43.59
N ALA A 19 -21.73 12.69 -42.86
CA ALA A 19 -21.27 11.76 -41.85
C ALA A 19 -20.43 10.61 -42.45
N LEU A 20 -20.82 10.09 -43.61
CA LEU A 20 -20.07 9.04 -44.30
C LEU A 20 -18.75 9.58 -44.86
N VAL A 21 -18.75 10.77 -45.46
CA VAL A 21 -17.53 11.44 -45.92
C VAL A 21 -16.63 11.81 -44.75
N TYR A 22 -17.18 12.25 -43.61
CA TYR A 22 -16.43 12.52 -42.40
C TYR A 22 -15.78 11.23 -41.88
N LEU A 23 -16.52 10.11 -41.79
CA LEU A 23 -15.99 8.81 -41.38
C LEU A 23 -14.93 8.25 -42.35
N LEU A 24 -15.06 8.51 -43.65
CA LEU A 24 -14.12 8.06 -44.68
C LEU A 24 -12.88 8.97 -44.82
N LEU A 25 -12.98 10.25 -44.45
CA LEU A 25 -11.90 11.23 -44.55
C LEU A 25 -11.20 11.50 -43.22
N THR A 26 -11.78 11.14 -42.07
CA THR A 26 -11.04 11.06 -40.82
C THR A 26 -10.19 9.80 -40.87
N PRO A 27 -8.85 9.92 -40.91
CA PRO A 27 -8.01 8.76 -40.67
C PRO A 27 -8.43 8.18 -39.31
N GLU A 28 -8.46 6.85 -39.15
CA GLU A 28 -8.26 6.28 -37.83
C GLU A 28 -6.90 6.80 -37.38
N GLU A 29 -6.88 7.92 -36.65
CA GLU A 29 -5.72 8.35 -35.91
C GLU A 29 -5.42 7.19 -34.99
N ASN A 30 -4.36 6.45 -35.33
CA ASN A 30 -3.76 5.40 -34.54
C ASN A 30 -3.86 5.80 -33.07
N ARG A 31 -4.86 5.26 -32.38
CA ARG A 31 -4.85 5.13 -30.92
C ARG A 31 -3.89 4.00 -30.58
N GLU A 32 -2.66 4.09 -31.07
CA GLU A 32 -1.54 3.62 -30.29
C GLU A 32 -1.48 4.59 -29.11
N SER A 33 -2.27 4.32 -28.08
CA SER A 33 -1.85 4.73 -26.76
C SER A 33 -0.42 4.22 -26.64
N GLY A 34 0.55 5.13 -26.58
CA GLY A 34 1.93 4.81 -26.23
C GLY A 34 2.00 4.32 -24.79
N GLY A 35 1.24 3.27 -24.48
CA GLY A 35 1.47 2.45 -23.31
C GLY A 35 2.87 1.89 -23.48
N MET A 36 3.64 1.89 -22.39
CA MET A 36 4.86 1.12 -22.34
C MET A 36 4.47 -0.30 -22.78
N GLY A 37 4.94 -0.73 -23.96
CA GLY A 37 4.72 -2.09 -24.43
C GLY A 37 5.14 -3.06 -23.33
N ALA A 38 4.53 -4.25 -23.26
CA ALA A 38 4.81 -5.22 -22.21
C ALA A 38 6.31 -5.30 -21.94
N MET A 39 6.74 -4.76 -20.79
CA MET A 39 8.14 -4.79 -20.42
C MET A 39 8.49 -6.25 -20.19
N GLU A 40 9.52 -6.73 -20.88
CA GLU A 40 10.07 -8.06 -20.61
C GLU A 40 10.42 -8.14 -19.12
N PRO A 41 9.98 -9.19 -18.41
CA PRO A 41 10.26 -9.33 -17.00
C PRO A 41 11.78 -9.37 -16.79
N VAL A 42 12.28 -8.47 -15.95
CA VAL A 42 13.70 -8.44 -15.59
C VAL A 42 13.97 -9.58 -14.62
N SER A 43 14.94 -10.43 -14.94
CA SER A 43 15.44 -11.44 -14.00
C SER A 43 16.41 -10.79 -13.00
N GLY A 44 16.28 -11.13 -11.73
CA GLY A 44 17.12 -10.54 -10.68
C GLY A 44 16.75 -10.99 -9.26
N PRO A 45 17.43 -10.44 -8.24
CA PRO A 45 17.07 -10.65 -6.85
C PRO A 45 15.61 -10.26 -6.58
N GLN A 46 14.92 -11.05 -5.75
CA GLN A 46 13.56 -10.77 -5.31
C GLN A 46 13.59 -10.26 -3.87
N VAL A 47 12.82 -9.22 -3.58
CA VAL A 47 12.62 -8.73 -2.21
C VAL A 47 11.59 -9.64 -1.53
N PRO A 48 11.90 -10.23 -0.36
CA PRO A 48 10.96 -11.12 0.33
C PRO A 48 9.69 -10.41 0.79
N LEU A 49 8.55 -11.10 0.64
CA LEU A 49 7.27 -10.67 1.22
C LEU A 49 7.19 -11.08 2.69
N VAL A 50 6.67 -10.17 3.52
CA VAL A 50 6.42 -10.39 4.95
C VAL A 50 4.93 -10.29 5.22
N GLY A 51 4.40 -11.21 6.03
CA GLY A 51 3.00 -11.19 6.47
C GLY A 51 2.79 -10.24 7.64
N GLY A 52 1.63 -9.59 7.69
CA GLY A 52 1.18 -8.76 8.81
C GLY A 52 -0.34 -8.65 8.83
N PHE A 53 -0.86 -7.79 9.70
CA PHE A 53 -2.30 -7.52 9.77
C PHE A 53 -2.65 -6.05 9.55
N ALA A 54 -3.78 -5.81 8.91
CA ALA A 54 -4.43 -4.51 8.85
C ALA A 54 -5.95 -4.68 8.76
N GLU A 55 -6.71 -3.88 9.52
CA GLU A 55 -8.18 -3.92 9.53
C GLU A 55 -8.78 -5.33 9.77
N GLY A 56 -8.08 -6.17 10.54
CA GLY A 56 -8.49 -7.55 10.83
C GLY A 56 -8.09 -8.59 9.77
N GLU A 57 -7.58 -8.16 8.61
CA GLU A 57 -7.19 -9.02 7.49
C GLU A 57 -5.67 -9.23 7.43
N GLU A 58 -5.25 -10.33 6.81
CA GLU A 58 -3.84 -10.60 6.50
C GLU A 58 -3.38 -9.76 5.30
N ILE A 59 -2.19 -9.20 5.42
CA ILE A 59 -1.54 -8.41 4.38
C ILE A 59 -0.11 -8.90 4.13
N ALA A 60 0.45 -8.50 2.99
CA ALA A 60 1.85 -8.70 2.65
C ALA A 60 2.52 -7.35 2.40
N PHE A 61 3.75 -7.19 2.88
CA PHE A 61 4.54 -5.97 2.73
C PHE A 61 6.04 -6.29 2.56
N LEU A 62 6.85 -5.25 2.35
CA LEU A 62 8.30 -5.35 2.16
C LEU A 62 9.06 -4.54 3.20
N HIS A 63 10.25 -4.97 3.60
CA HIS A 63 11.22 -4.15 4.34
C HIS A 63 12.26 -3.60 3.36
N THR A 64 12.26 -2.29 3.11
CA THR A 64 13.13 -1.69 2.07
C THR A 64 14.24 -0.83 2.67
N GLU A 65 13.88 0.22 3.42
CA GLU A 65 14.84 1.08 4.11
C GLU A 65 14.42 1.37 5.55
N ALA A 66 15.38 1.64 6.44
CA ALA A 66 15.13 2.05 7.82
C ALA A 66 16.01 3.23 8.23
N SER A 67 15.50 4.08 9.12
CA SER A 67 16.24 5.26 9.61
C SER A 67 17.40 4.91 10.54
N ALA A 68 17.28 3.80 11.28
CA ALA A 68 18.25 3.39 12.29
C ALA A 68 19.14 2.22 11.79
N PRO A 69 20.48 2.32 11.86
CA PRO A 69 21.39 1.27 11.41
C PRO A 69 21.12 -0.10 12.04
N GLN A 70 20.90 -0.13 13.35
CA GLN A 70 20.63 -1.36 14.10
C GLN A 70 19.32 -2.06 13.68
N VAL A 71 18.30 -1.29 13.30
CA VAL A 71 17.02 -1.85 12.82
C VAL A 71 17.19 -2.36 11.39
N ALA A 72 17.91 -1.63 10.54
CA ALA A 72 18.24 -2.10 9.19
C ALA A 72 19.05 -3.40 9.20
N GLU A 73 20.04 -3.52 10.09
CA GLU A 73 20.86 -4.74 10.26
C GLU A 73 20.00 -5.92 10.74
N MET A 74 19.20 -5.72 11.79
CA MET A 74 18.27 -6.73 12.29
C MET A 74 17.33 -7.25 11.19
N LEU A 75 16.68 -6.35 10.45
CA LEU A 75 15.75 -6.72 9.38
C LEU A 75 16.49 -7.38 8.20
N THR A 76 17.72 -6.96 7.90
CA THR A 76 18.54 -7.59 6.86
C THR A 76 18.83 -9.04 7.19
N ASP A 77 19.24 -9.31 8.43
CA ASP A 77 19.56 -10.66 8.90
C ASP A 77 18.30 -11.54 8.93
N MET A 78 17.18 -10.99 9.43
CA MET A 78 15.90 -11.69 9.48
C MET A 78 15.39 -12.08 8.09
N MET A 79 15.47 -11.17 7.13
CA MET A 79 14.92 -11.39 5.79
C MET A 79 15.88 -12.11 4.84
N GLY A 80 17.17 -12.19 5.17
CA GLY A 80 18.20 -12.64 4.23
C GLY A 80 18.28 -11.75 2.99
N SER A 81 17.82 -10.50 3.10
CA SER A 81 17.72 -9.51 2.03
C SER A 81 18.09 -8.13 2.58
N PRO A 82 18.91 -7.32 1.89
CA PRO A 82 19.34 -6.02 2.40
C PRO A 82 18.18 -5.06 2.69
N VAL A 83 18.18 -4.48 3.88
CA VAL A 83 17.42 -3.28 4.26
C VAL A 83 18.41 -2.13 4.37
N LEU A 84 18.20 -1.06 3.61
CA LEU A 84 19.18 0.02 3.53
C LEU A 84 19.01 1.03 4.68
N VAL A 85 20.12 1.59 5.15
CA VAL A 85 20.11 2.65 6.16
C VAL A 85 19.90 4.00 5.50
N VAL A 86 18.83 4.70 5.88
CA VAL A 86 18.50 6.05 5.39
C VAL A 86 18.14 6.96 6.57
N PRO A 87 19.13 7.58 7.24
CA PRO A 87 18.91 8.32 8.49
C PRO A 87 17.89 9.46 8.38
N SER A 88 17.80 10.12 7.22
CA SER A 88 16.84 11.21 6.97
C SER A 88 15.38 10.77 7.07
N LEU A 89 15.07 9.47 7.05
CA LEU A 89 13.71 8.99 7.30
C LEU A 89 13.22 9.34 8.71
N ALA A 90 14.12 9.45 9.70
CA ALA A 90 13.75 9.90 11.06
C ALA A 90 13.38 11.39 11.12
N GLU A 91 13.71 12.17 10.09
CA GLU A 91 13.41 13.61 10.01
C GLU A 91 12.10 13.90 9.28
N VAL A 92 11.42 12.86 8.78
CA VAL A 92 10.14 12.99 8.07
C VAL A 92 9.08 13.51 9.05
N PRO A 93 8.33 14.57 8.69
CA PRO A 93 7.26 15.09 9.54
C PRO A 93 6.21 14.03 9.87
N GLU A 94 5.74 13.97 11.12
CA GLU A 94 4.75 12.98 11.58
C GLU A 94 3.50 12.90 10.69
N VAL A 95 3.03 14.02 10.15
CA VAL A 95 1.88 14.09 9.23
C VAL A 95 2.09 13.31 7.91
N SER A 96 3.34 12.96 7.59
CA SER A 96 3.69 12.16 6.39
C SER A 96 3.94 10.69 6.71
N LEU A 97 3.81 10.30 7.98
CA LEU A 97 4.02 8.95 8.47
C LEU A 97 2.68 8.27 8.74
N ALA A 98 2.65 6.97 8.56
CA ALA A 98 1.64 6.07 9.13
C ALA A 98 2.31 5.22 10.22
N ASN A 99 1.56 4.42 10.96
CA ASN A 99 2.09 3.62 12.07
C ASN A 99 2.25 2.15 11.70
N VAL A 100 3.23 1.51 12.32
CA VAL A 100 3.32 0.06 12.46
C VAL A 100 3.53 -0.27 13.92
N TYR A 101 2.82 -1.30 14.40
CA TYR A 101 2.85 -1.77 15.77
C TYR A 101 3.58 -3.11 15.83
N VAL A 102 4.71 -3.14 16.53
CA VAL A 102 5.62 -4.28 16.63
C VAL A 102 5.61 -4.80 18.06
N PHE A 103 5.30 -6.07 18.24
CA PHE A 103 5.11 -6.67 19.57
C PHE A 103 6.43 -7.15 20.15
N THR A 104 6.69 -6.81 21.43
CA THR A 104 7.95 -7.10 22.14
C THR A 104 7.82 -8.20 23.19
N ASN A 105 6.60 -8.65 23.47
CA ASN A 105 6.25 -9.81 24.29
C ASN A 105 4.85 -10.34 23.93
N GLY A 106 4.37 -11.35 24.65
CA GLY A 106 3.04 -11.93 24.47
C GLY A 106 3.07 -13.20 23.63
N ILE A 107 2.23 -13.28 22.59
CA ILE A 107 2.10 -14.48 21.76
C ILE A 107 3.35 -14.65 20.89
N GLU A 108 4.05 -15.77 21.04
CA GLU A 108 5.18 -16.16 20.17
C GLU A 108 4.73 -16.27 18.70
N GLY A 109 5.54 -15.77 17.77
CA GLY A 109 5.20 -15.73 16.36
C GLY A 109 6.35 -15.28 15.47
N ASP A 110 6.01 -14.96 14.22
CA ASP A 110 6.98 -14.64 13.16
C ASP A 110 7.29 -13.12 13.04
N GLY A 111 6.86 -12.30 14.00
CA GLY A 111 7.16 -10.88 14.04
C GLY A 111 8.65 -10.59 14.34
N PRO A 112 9.15 -9.37 14.07
CA PRO A 112 10.58 -9.04 14.15
C PRO A 112 11.25 -9.29 15.50
N MET A 113 10.48 -9.29 16.58
CA MET A 113 10.95 -9.53 17.94
C MET A 113 10.61 -10.94 18.48
N GLY A 114 10.13 -11.84 17.62
CA GLY A 114 9.75 -13.22 17.96
C GLY A 114 8.32 -13.39 18.50
N PHE A 115 7.49 -12.37 18.36
CA PHE A 115 6.09 -12.38 18.80
C PHE A 115 5.13 -12.28 17.60
N GLN A 116 3.85 -11.99 17.84
CA GLN A 116 2.85 -11.93 16.78
C GLN A 116 3.25 -11.01 15.61
N PRO A 117 2.70 -11.24 14.40
CA PRO A 117 2.91 -10.37 13.25
C PRO A 117 2.58 -8.91 13.53
N ASP A 118 3.26 -8.03 12.78
CA ASP A 118 3.09 -6.58 12.87
C ASP A 118 1.67 -6.17 12.48
N VAL A 119 1.16 -5.15 13.16
CA VAL A 119 -0.16 -4.57 12.88
C VAL A 119 0.03 -3.18 12.27
N PHE A 120 -0.67 -2.91 11.18
CA PHE A 120 -0.58 -1.66 10.44
C PHE A 120 -1.88 -0.87 10.57
N ASP A 121 -1.76 0.46 10.62
CA ASP A 121 -2.89 1.36 10.38
C ASP A 121 -2.97 1.78 8.90
N ASN A 122 -4.08 2.41 8.54
CA ASN A 122 -4.26 3.14 7.27
C ASN A 122 -3.71 2.36 6.04
N PRO A 123 -4.24 1.18 5.69
CA PRO A 123 -3.82 0.45 4.49
C PRO A 123 -4.14 1.25 3.20
N PRO A 124 -3.53 0.92 2.04
CA PRO A 124 -3.82 1.59 0.78
C PRO A 124 -5.33 1.66 0.49
N GLY A 125 -5.77 2.82 -0.01
CA GLY A 125 -7.20 3.10 -0.23
C GLY A 125 -7.90 3.78 0.95
N THR A 126 -7.22 3.92 2.09
CA THR A 126 -7.67 4.74 3.23
C THR A 126 -7.00 6.11 3.25
N GLU A 127 -7.60 7.06 3.98
CA GLU A 127 -6.95 8.34 4.27
C GLU A 127 -5.75 8.10 5.21
N GLY A 128 -4.63 8.77 4.95
CA GLY A 128 -3.43 8.64 5.79
C GLY A 128 -2.52 7.47 5.45
N TYR A 129 -2.78 6.70 4.38
CA TYR A 129 -1.80 5.72 3.92
C TYR A 129 -0.45 6.37 3.63
N SER A 130 0.59 5.82 4.25
CA SER A 130 1.98 6.08 3.93
C SER A 130 2.76 4.76 3.97
N PRO A 131 3.67 4.51 3.02
CA PRO A 131 4.62 3.41 3.15
C PRO A 131 5.70 3.73 4.19
N LEU A 132 5.84 4.99 4.63
CA LEU A 132 6.77 5.36 5.69
C LEU A 132 6.10 5.13 7.05
N ARG A 133 6.59 4.13 7.77
CA ARG A 133 6.00 3.64 9.02
C ARG A 133 6.82 4.09 10.22
N ALA A 134 6.20 4.88 11.09
CA ALA A 134 6.69 5.14 12.44
C ALA A 134 6.53 3.86 13.26
N LEU A 135 7.63 3.41 13.86
CA LEU A 135 7.65 2.20 14.66
C LEU A 135 7.06 2.48 16.04
N ASN A 136 6.10 1.66 16.45
CA ASN A 136 5.47 1.68 17.76
C ASN A 136 5.70 0.32 18.43
N LEU A 137 6.51 0.28 19.48
CA LEU A 137 6.80 -0.95 20.23
C LEU A 137 5.68 -1.21 21.23
N VAL A 138 4.97 -2.32 21.06
CA VAL A 138 3.87 -2.74 21.93
C VAL A 138 4.36 -3.77 22.93
N THR A 139 4.10 -3.55 24.20
CA THR A 139 4.42 -4.49 25.28
C THR A 139 3.17 -4.75 26.12
N TRP A 140 2.76 -6.00 26.23
CA TRP A 140 1.74 -6.44 27.18
C TRP A 140 2.20 -6.20 28.61
N VAL A 141 1.35 -5.55 29.41
CA VAL A 141 1.59 -5.34 30.84
C VAL A 141 1.52 -6.67 31.61
N ASN A 142 0.58 -7.53 31.23
CA ASN A 142 0.47 -8.91 31.70
C ASN A 142 0.45 -9.87 30.51
N GLU A 143 1.54 -10.61 30.28
CA GLU A 143 1.65 -11.56 29.17
C GLU A 143 0.61 -12.69 29.21
N GLY A 144 0.10 -13.04 30.39
CA GLY A 144 -0.95 -14.07 30.53
C GLY A 144 -2.29 -13.69 29.91
N ASP A 145 -2.52 -12.39 29.67
CA ASP A 145 -3.74 -11.85 29.06
C ASP A 145 -3.56 -11.59 27.55
N ALA A 146 -2.39 -11.91 26.99
CA ALA A 146 -2.07 -11.62 25.60
C ALA A 146 -3.03 -12.34 24.63
N ARG A 147 -3.52 -11.60 23.65
CA ARG A 147 -4.35 -12.08 22.53
C ARG A 147 -3.80 -11.55 21.21
N GLU A 148 -4.07 -12.25 20.12
CA GLU A 148 -3.69 -11.75 18.79
C GLU A 148 -4.51 -10.49 18.48
N MET A 149 -3.81 -9.40 18.18
CA MET A 149 -4.44 -8.19 17.63
C MET A 149 -4.14 -8.10 16.14
N ARG A 150 -5.17 -7.80 15.35
CA ARG A 150 -5.12 -7.78 13.88
C ARG A 150 -5.50 -6.40 13.30
N SER A 151 -5.78 -5.41 14.15
CA SER A 151 -6.06 -4.04 13.70
C SER A 151 -5.46 -2.99 14.64
N ALA A 152 -5.10 -1.84 14.10
CA ALA A 152 -4.59 -0.71 14.90
C ALA A 152 -5.60 -0.27 15.97
N ASN A 153 -6.91 -0.36 15.68
CA ASN A 153 -7.95 -0.04 16.65
C ASN A 153 -7.89 -0.96 17.89
N GLU A 154 -7.67 -2.27 17.71
CA GLU A 154 -7.51 -3.20 18.85
C GLU A 154 -6.28 -2.85 19.70
N VAL A 155 -5.18 -2.45 19.06
CA VAL A 155 -3.95 -2.02 19.76
C VAL A 155 -4.20 -0.76 20.59
N LEU A 156 -4.84 0.25 19.99
CA LEU A 156 -5.14 1.51 20.67
C LEU A 156 -6.19 1.34 21.77
N GLU A 157 -7.18 0.46 21.58
CA GLU A 157 -8.15 0.11 22.64
C GLU A 157 -7.46 -0.60 23.81
N ALA A 158 -6.54 -1.54 23.53
CA ALA A 158 -5.76 -2.21 24.57
C ALA A 158 -4.85 -1.25 25.33
N GLU A 159 -4.23 -0.28 24.64
CA GLU A 159 -3.46 0.79 25.28
C GLU A 159 -4.35 1.64 26.18
N ALA A 160 -5.52 2.08 25.68
CA ALA A 160 -6.46 2.89 26.44
C ALA A 160 -7.00 2.16 27.69
N ASN A 161 -7.11 0.84 27.63
CA ASN A 161 -7.49 0.00 28.77
C ASN A 161 -6.32 -0.31 29.74
N GLY A 162 -5.09 0.09 29.38
CA GLY A 162 -3.89 -0.19 30.17
C GLY A 162 -3.42 -1.64 30.10
N GLU A 163 -3.84 -2.39 29.08
CA GLU A 163 -3.45 -3.78 28.85
C GLU A 163 -2.06 -3.88 28.21
N VAL A 164 -1.70 -2.88 27.40
CA VAL A 164 -0.39 -2.72 26.77
C VAL A 164 0.18 -1.33 27.01
N THR A 165 1.50 -1.20 26.89
CA THR A 165 2.20 0.09 26.75
C THR A 165 2.76 0.22 25.35
N ILE A 166 2.78 1.44 24.81
CA ILE A 166 3.37 1.75 23.50
C ILE A 166 4.57 2.69 23.67
N GLU A 167 5.73 2.31 23.13
CA GLU A 167 6.93 3.14 23.08
C GLU A 167 7.29 3.51 21.64
N GLN A 168 7.59 4.79 21.40
CA GLN A 168 8.03 5.29 20.10
C GLN A 168 9.54 5.59 20.12
N PRO A 169 10.39 4.73 19.54
CA PRO A 169 11.83 4.95 19.53
C PRO A 169 12.29 6.03 18.52
N GLY A 170 11.37 6.65 17.78
CA GLY A 170 11.71 7.61 16.71
C GLY A 170 12.32 6.95 15.47
N VAL A 171 12.08 5.65 15.27
CA VAL A 171 12.52 4.91 14.09
C VAL A 171 11.43 4.93 13.03
N VAL A 172 11.83 5.19 11.78
CA VAL A 172 10.96 5.13 10.61
C VAL A 172 11.48 4.07 9.66
N VAL A 173 10.59 3.23 9.15
CA VAL A 173 10.90 2.18 8.17
C VAL A 173 10.02 2.36 6.95
N ASN A 174 10.59 2.27 5.76
CA ASN A 174 9.83 2.22 4.51
C ASN A 174 9.32 0.79 4.29
N MET A 175 8.01 0.62 4.51
CA MET A 175 7.28 -0.64 4.46
C MET A 175 6.10 -0.55 3.48
N PRO A 176 6.34 -0.57 2.16
CA PRO A 176 5.24 -0.56 1.19
C PRO A 176 4.46 -1.89 1.24
N MET A 177 3.13 -1.78 1.27
CA MET A 177 2.23 -2.93 1.16
C MET A 177 2.16 -3.44 -0.28
N VAL A 178 2.09 -4.77 -0.42
CA VAL A 178 1.90 -5.51 -1.67
C VAL A 178 0.49 -6.05 -1.78
N THR A 179 -0.07 -6.54 -0.67
CA THR A 179 -1.51 -6.84 -0.55
C THR A 179 -2.10 -6.05 0.62
N TRP A 180 -3.39 -5.72 0.55
CA TRP A 180 -4.12 -4.98 1.57
C TRP A 180 -5.62 -5.28 1.47
N PRO A 181 -6.44 -4.91 2.48
CA PRO A 181 -7.88 -5.08 2.40
C PRO A 181 -8.46 -4.47 1.12
N GLY A 182 -9.01 -5.32 0.25
CA GLY A 182 -9.62 -4.91 -1.01
C GLY A 182 -8.65 -4.66 -2.19
N GLY A 183 -7.36 -5.00 -2.10
CA GLY A 183 -6.45 -4.86 -3.24
C GLY A 183 -5.07 -5.53 -3.12
N GLU A 184 -4.38 -5.59 -4.26
CA GLU A 184 -3.02 -6.09 -4.41
C GLU A 184 -2.30 -5.37 -5.57
N ARG A 185 -1.00 -5.62 -5.74
CA ARG A 185 -0.21 -5.13 -6.87
C ARG A 185 0.74 -6.17 -7.46
#